data_AF-A0AAD4NS02-F1
#
_entry.id   AF-A0AAD4NS02-F1
#
_cell.length_a   1.000
_cell.length_b   1.000
_cell.length_c   1.000
_cell.angle_alpha   90.00
_cell.angle_beta   90.00
_cell.angle_gamma   90.00
#
_symmetry.space_group_name_H-M   'P 1'
#
loop_
_entity.id
_entity.type
_entity.pdbx_description
1 polymer ?
#
loop_
_entity_poly.entity_id
_entity_poly.type
_entity_poly.pdbx_seq_one_letter_code
_entity_poly.pdbx_strand_id
1 'polypeptide(L)'
;MAPLQWALVDVGIDLNIFTTLSSSAKPLTHSDFQEKMSAAPNLLAHLLRSMASFRLIAEVEKDTFASNRTTHVFANSHVIGATPHLSKHHLPVVHALPGYLKKHKYQDITDPQYLPFHIAMKTDLKAFE
;
A
#
# COMPACT_ATOMS: atom_id res chain seq x y z
N MET A 1 -8.51 -2.75 2.51
CA MET A 1 -7.47 -1.89 3.11
C MET A 1 -7.85 -0.44 2.94
N ALA A 2 -7.67 0.39 3.97
CA ALA A 2 -7.92 1.84 3.92
C ALA A 2 -6.76 2.59 3.21
N PRO A 3 -6.93 3.86 2.78
CA PRO A 3 -5.88 4.60 2.05
C PRO A 3 -4.51 4.62 2.75
N LEU A 4 -4.48 4.85 4.07
CA LEU A 4 -3.24 4.81 4.86
C LEU A 4 -2.57 3.44 4.82
N GLN A 5 -3.33 2.35 4.81
CA GLN A 5 -2.78 0.99 4.76
C GLN A 5 -2.07 0.74 3.44
N TRP A 6 -2.61 1.22 2.33
CA TRP A 6 -1.94 1.12 1.03
C TRP A 6 -0.66 1.94 0.95
N ALA A 7 -0.65 3.15 1.52
CA ALA A 7 0.58 3.94 1.62
C ALA A 7 1.66 3.21 2.45
N LEU A 8 1.26 2.56 3.56
CA LEU A 8 2.17 1.73 4.34
C LEU A 8 2.64 0.49 3.57
N VAL A 9 1.80 -0.11 2.73
CA VAL A 9 2.20 -1.22 1.85
C VAL A 9 3.25 -0.74 0.85
N ASP A 10 3.04 0.38 0.15
CA ASP A 10 4.03 0.93 -0.78
C ASP A 10 5.37 1.19 -0.07
N VAL A 11 5.36 1.84 1.09
CA VAL A 11 6.57 2.07 1.91
C VAL A 11 7.22 0.75 2.34
N GLY A 12 6.43 -0.25 2.73
CA GLY A 12 6.93 -1.56 3.12
C GLY A 12 7.57 -2.34 1.97
N ILE A 13 7.09 -2.12 0.75
CA ILE A 13 7.69 -2.65 -0.48
C ILE A 13 9.00 -1.91 -0.79
N ASP A 14 9.00 -0.58 -0.78
CA ASP A 14 10.17 0.24 -1.08
C ASP A 14 11.33 -0.01 -0.10
N LEU A 15 11.01 -0.19 1.19
CA LEU A 15 11.98 -0.53 2.24
C LEU A 15 12.26 -2.04 2.33
N ASN A 16 11.63 -2.87 1.49
CA ASN A 16 11.78 -4.33 1.48
C ASN A 16 11.46 -5.02 2.83
N ILE A 17 10.55 -4.44 3.62
CA ILE A 17 10.14 -4.94 4.95
C ILE A 17 9.48 -6.31 4.82
N PHE A 18 8.54 -6.48 3.89
CA PHE A 18 7.78 -7.72 3.76
C PHE A 18 8.68 -8.90 3.37
N THR A 19 9.55 -8.72 2.38
CA THR A 19 10.52 -9.74 1.95
C THR A 19 11.52 -10.08 3.05
N THR A 20 12.00 -9.07 3.79
CA THR A 20 12.94 -9.27 4.90
C THR A 20 12.31 -10.14 5.99
N LEU A 21 11.07 -9.85 6.39
CA LEU A 21 10.35 -10.64 7.38
C LEU A 21 9.96 -12.03 6.86
N SER A 22 9.52 -12.15 5.62
CA SER A 22 9.12 -13.45 5.05
C SER A 22 10.28 -14.42 4.91
N SER A 23 11.50 -13.89 4.75
CA SER A 23 12.73 -14.67 4.59
C SER A 23 13.42 -15.00 5.92
N SER A 24 12.96 -14.39 7.03
CA SER A 24 13.52 -14.64 8.35
C SER A 24 12.80 -15.79 9.04
N ALA A 25 13.57 -16.75 9.55
CA ALA A 25 13.04 -17.84 10.38
C ALA A 25 12.73 -17.42 11.83
N LYS A 26 13.21 -16.25 12.25
CA LYS A 26 13.04 -15.70 13.61
C LYS A 26 12.46 -14.29 13.55
N PRO A 27 11.77 -13.84 14.62
CA PRO A 27 11.40 -12.43 14.75
C PRO A 27 12.62 -11.51 14.68
N LEU A 28 12.43 -10.31 14.14
CA LEU A 28 13.45 -9.27 13.96
C LEU A 28 13.12 -8.07 14.85
N THR A 29 14.11 -7.60 15.58
CA THR A 29 14.01 -6.38 16.40
C THR A 29 14.07 -5.12 15.56
N HIS A 30 13.63 -4.00 16.11
CA HIS A 30 13.82 -2.68 15.49
C HIS A 30 15.29 -2.40 15.14
N SER A 31 16.25 -2.86 15.95
CA SER A 31 17.69 -2.74 15.67
C SER A 31 18.08 -3.51 14.41
N ASP A 32 17.58 -4.74 14.24
CA ASP A 32 17.85 -5.56 13.05
C ASP A 32 17.37 -4.89 11.76
N PHE A 33 16.29 -4.11 11.84
CA PHE A 33 15.78 -3.33 10.70
C PHE A 33 16.64 -2.10 10.41
N GLN A 34 17.15 -1.40 11.43
CA GLN A 34 18.01 -0.24 11.26
C GLN A 34 19.31 -0.56 10.51
N GLU A 35 19.86 -1.76 10.75
CA GLU A 35 21.07 -2.22 10.06
C GLU A 35 20.84 -2.49 8.56
N LYS A 36 19.60 -2.82 8.17
CA LYS A 36 19.24 -3.27 6.82
C LYS A 36 18.62 -2.19 5.96
N MET A 37 18.08 -1.13 6.57
CA MET A 37 17.20 -0.17 5.90
C MET A 37 17.71 1.25 6.03
N SER A 38 17.71 1.98 4.91
CA SER A 38 18.04 3.41 4.87
C SER A 38 16.83 4.26 5.31
N ALA A 39 16.43 4.14 6.57
CA ALA A 39 15.36 4.92 7.19
C ALA A 39 15.79 5.48 8.55
N ALA A 40 15.36 6.69 8.89
CA ALA A 40 15.65 7.26 10.21
C ALA A 40 15.08 6.37 11.33
N PRO A 41 15.85 6.06 12.40
CA PRO A 41 15.44 5.08 13.41
C PRO A 41 14.03 5.32 14.00
N ASN A 42 13.73 6.57 14.37
CA ASN A 42 12.42 6.92 14.94
C ASN A 42 11.28 6.78 13.93
N LEU A 43 11.52 7.12 12.66
CA LEU A 43 10.53 6.93 11.60
C LEU A 43 10.27 5.44 11.38
N LEU A 44 11.33 4.64 11.30
CA LEU A 44 11.24 3.19 11.12
C LEU A 44 10.44 2.53 12.26
N ALA A 45 10.64 2.97 13.50
CA ALA A 45 9.85 2.51 14.64
C ALA A 45 8.36 2.82 14.48
N HIS A 46 8.02 4.05 14.05
CA HIS A 46 6.63 4.43 13.79
C HIS A 46 6.01 3.64 12.64
N LEU A 47 6.76 3.39 11.56
CA LEU A 47 6.30 2.59 10.43
C LEU A 47 6.01 1.14 10.83
N LEU A 48 6.95 0.48 11.50
CA LEU A 48 6.79 -0.91 11.94
C LEU A 48 5.61 -1.07 12.91
N ARG A 49 5.47 -0.19 13.91
CA ARG A 49 4.32 -0.21 14.82
C ARG A 49 2.99 0.06 14.10
N SER A 50 2.98 0.99 13.13
CA SER A 50 1.79 1.28 12.33
C SER A 50 1.39 0.06 11.48
N MET A 51 2.35 -0.56 10.80
CA MET A 51 2.15 -1.78 10.01
C MET A 51 1.64 -2.95 10.87
N ALA A 52 2.17 -3.11 12.08
CA ALA A 52 1.72 -4.12 13.04
C ALA A 52 0.27 -3.88 13.48
N SER A 53 -0.11 -2.63 13.79
CA SER A 53 -1.49 -2.29 14.19
C SER A 53 -2.52 -2.59 13.10
N PHE A 54 -2.12 -2.51 11.83
CA PHE A 54 -2.95 -2.89 10.67
C PHE A 54 -2.78 -4.36 10.23
N ARG A 55 -2.02 -5.16 10.98
CA ARG A 55 -1.74 -6.57 10.69
C ARG A 55 -1.08 -6.81 9.33
N LEU A 56 -0.32 -5.84 8.83
CA LEU A 56 0.54 -6.01 7.65
C LEU A 56 1.78 -6.85 8.00
N ILE A 57 2.22 -6.74 9.25
CA ILE A 57 3.24 -7.57 9.92
C ILE A 57 2.71 -7.94 11.32
N ALA A 58 3.41 -8.81 12.06
CA ALA A 58 3.10 -9.10 13.45
C ALA A 58 4.15 -8.45 14.38
N GLU A 59 3.72 -7.84 15.48
CA GLU A 59 4.59 -7.50 16.62
C GLU A 59 4.40 -8.59 17.68
N VAL A 60 5.44 -9.38 17.93
CA VAL A 60 5.38 -10.55 18.83
C VAL A 60 5.87 -10.24 20.23
N GLU A 61 6.74 -9.24 20.35
CA GLU A 61 7.23 -8.64 21.59
C GLU A 61 7.49 -7.16 21.32
N LYS A 62 7.76 -6.37 22.37
CA LYS A 62 8.04 -4.93 22.21
C LYS A 62 9.15 -4.71 21.18
N ASP A 63 8.83 -3.91 20.15
CA ASP A 63 9.75 -3.54 19.08
C ASP A 63 10.38 -4.76 18.36
N THR A 64 9.67 -5.90 18.34
CA THR A 64 10.10 -7.16 17.73
C THR A 64 9.01 -7.72 16.83
N PHE A 65 9.33 -7.92 15.56
CA PHE A 65 8.36 -8.16 14.49
C PHE A 65 8.61 -9.47 13.75
N ALA A 66 7.53 -10.12 13.32
CA ALA A 66 7.55 -11.37 12.57
C ALA A 66 6.64 -11.29 11.34
N SER A 67 6.86 -12.20 10.40
CA SER A 67 5.98 -12.39 9.25
C SER A 67 4.63 -12.96 9.68
N ASN A 68 3.57 -12.55 8.97
CA ASN A 68 2.25 -13.13 9.06
C ASN A 68 1.72 -13.43 7.65
N ARG A 69 0.47 -13.91 7.55
CA ARG A 69 -0.17 -14.20 6.25
C ARG A 69 -0.12 -13.01 5.28
N THR A 70 -0.40 -11.80 5.74
CA THR A 70 -0.37 -10.56 4.94
C THR A 70 1.05 -10.23 4.49
N THR A 71 2.04 -10.42 5.37
CA THR A 71 3.45 -10.24 5.03
C THR A 71 3.84 -11.12 3.84
N HIS A 72 3.44 -12.39 3.84
CA HIS A 72 3.73 -13.31 2.73
C HIS A 72 3.02 -12.93 1.43
N VAL A 73 1.83 -12.31 1.50
CA VAL A 73 1.15 -11.79 0.31
C VAL A 73 1.99 -10.69 -0.34
N PHE A 74 2.48 -9.72 0.44
CA PHE A 74 3.25 -8.60 -0.09
C PHE A 74 4.73 -8.90 -0.35
N ALA A 75 5.25 -10.03 0.16
CA ALA A 75 6.56 -10.56 -0.22
C ALA A 75 6.54 -11.39 -1.51
N ASN A 76 5.36 -11.80 -2.01
CA ASN A 76 5.26 -12.62 -3.21
C ASN A 76 5.46 -11.78 -4.47
N SER A 77 6.49 -12.12 -5.26
CA SER A 77 6.82 -11.44 -6.52
C SER A 77 5.68 -11.45 -7.56
N HIS A 78 4.80 -12.44 -7.52
CA HIS A 78 3.63 -12.53 -8.40
C HIS A 78 2.49 -11.59 -7.97
N VAL A 79 2.52 -11.10 -6.73
CA VAL A 79 1.51 -10.19 -6.17
C VAL A 79 2.00 -8.75 -6.18
N ILE A 80 3.27 -8.52 -5.83
CA ILE A 80 3.83 -7.19 -5.63
C ILE A 80 3.73 -6.32 -6.89
N GLY A 81 3.81 -6.92 -8.09
CA GLY A 81 3.67 -6.22 -9.37
C GLY A 81 2.31 -5.55 -9.58
N ALA A 82 1.25 -6.03 -8.91
CA ALA A 82 -0.08 -5.42 -8.96
C ALA A 82 -0.23 -4.23 -7.99
N THR A 83 0.69 -4.08 -7.02
CA THR A 83 0.57 -3.07 -5.97
C THR A 83 0.66 -1.64 -6.51
N PRO A 84 1.63 -1.28 -7.38
CA PRO A 84 1.66 0.04 -7.99
C PRO A 84 0.41 0.33 -8.83
N HIS A 85 -0.17 -0.69 -9.46
CA HIS A 85 -1.42 -0.53 -10.21
C HIS A 85 -2.58 -0.13 -9.28
N LEU A 86 -2.68 -0.76 -8.11
CA LEU A 86 -3.67 -0.42 -7.11
C LEU A 86 -3.43 0.96 -6.49
N SER A 87 -2.21 1.24 -6.03
CA SER A 87 -1.91 2.48 -5.31
C SER A 87 -1.87 3.71 -6.22
N LYS A 88 -1.32 3.60 -7.43
CA LYS A 88 -1.15 4.74 -8.35
C LYS A 88 -2.33 4.98 -9.29
N HIS A 89 -3.12 3.95 -9.61
CA HIS A 89 -4.28 4.11 -10.51
C HIS A 89 -5.61 3.94 -9.77
N HIS A 90 -5.85 2.79 -9.13
CA HIS A 90 -7.18 2.54 -8.54
C HIS A 90 -7.52 3.49 -7.40
N LEU A 91 -6.60 3.75 -6.47
CA LEU A 91 -6.90 4.62 -5.32
C LEU A 91 -7.29 6.04 -5.76
N PRO A 92 -6.53 6.74 -6.63
CA PRO A 92 -6.96 8.05 -7.14
C PRO A 92 -8.35 8.03 -7.80
N VAL A 93 -8.67 6.99 -8.57
CA VAL A 93 -9.99 6.84 -9.22
C VAL A 93 -11.10 6.66 -8.20
N VAL A 94 -10.88 5.81 -7.18
CA VAL A 94 -11.81 5.64 -6.06
C VAL A 94 -12.01 6.95 -5.30
N HIS A 95 -10.96 7.76 -5.11
CA HIS A 95 -11.06 9.07 -4.48
C HIS A 95 -11.84 10.09 -5.33
N ALA A 96 -11.75 10.02 -6.66
CA ALA A 96 -12.49 10.91 -7.57
C ALA A 96 -13.97 10.53 -7.72
N LEU A 97 -14.31 9.24 -7.55
CA LEU A 97 -15.64 8.70 -7.81
C LEU A 97 -16.78 9.42 -7.08
N PRO A 98 -16.72 9.74 -5.76
CA PRO A 98 -17.81 10.44 -5.08
C PRO A 98 -18.11 11.81 -5.67
N GLY A 99 -17.08 12.58 -6.00
CA GLY A 99 -17.22 13.90 -6.62
C GLY A 99 -17.81 13.81 -8.03
N TYR A 100 -17.36 12.82 -8.80
CA TYR A 100 -17.92 12.51 -10.12
C TYR A 100 -19.40 12.17 -10.04
N LEU A 101 -19.80 11.22 -9.19
CA LEU A 101 -21.20 10.80 -9.07
C LEU A 101 -22.10 11.95 -8.61
N LYS A 102 -21.64 12.75 -7.64
CA LYS A 102 -22.36 13.95 -7.19
C LYS A 102 -22.59 14.94 -8.34
N LYS A 103 -21.57 15.23 -9.15
CA LYS A 103 -21.68 16.12 -10.33
C LYS A 103 -22.72 15.62 -11.33
N HIS A 104 -22.82 14.31 -11.52
CA HIS A 104 -23.75 13.68 -12.45
C HIS A 104 -25.08 13.26 -11.79
N LYS A 105 -25.40 13.78 -10.60
CA LYS A 105 -26.65 13.48 -9.88
C LYS A 105 -26.89 11.97 -9.72
N TYR A 106 -25.81 11.21 -9.51
CA TYR A 106 -25.83 9.75 -9.31
C TYR A 106 -26.53 8.98 -10.43
N GLN A 107 -26.47 9.45 -11.68
CA GLN A 107 -26.96 8.73 -12.85
C GLN A 107 -25.93 7.71 -13.37
N ASP A 108 -26.39 6.81 -14.24
CA ASP A 108 -25.56 5.77 -14.87
C ASP A 108 -24.36 6.38 -15.62
N ILE A 109 -23.24 5.67 -15.60
CA ILE A 109 -22.01 6.06 -16.29
C ILE A 109 -22.07 5.51 -17.73
N THR A 110 -22.50 6.34 -18.67
CA THR A 110 -22.70 5.93 -20.08
C THR A 110 -21.70 6.52 -21.06
N ASP A 111 -20.87 7.49 -20.62
CA ASP A 111 -19.85 8.13 -21.45
C ASP A 111 -18.44 7.60 -21.12
N PRO A 112 -17.84 6.76 -21.99
CA PRO A 112 -16.51 6.23 -21.77
C PRO A 112 -15.40 7.29 -21.92
N GLN A 113 -15.68 8.46 -22.50
CA GLN A 113 -14.73 9.57 -22.64
C GLN A 113 -14.72 10.49 -21.41
N TYR A 114 -15.64 10.29 -20.46
CA TYR A 114 -15.67 11.06 -19.23
C TYR A 114 -16.04 10.22 -18.01
N LEU A 115 -15.00 9.58 -17.47
CA LEU A 115 -15.02 8.71 -16.28
C LEU A 115 -14.30 9.37 -15.09
N PRO A 116 -14.51 8.87 -13.85
CA PRO A 116 -13.69 9.25 -12.68
C PRO A 116 -12.18 9.12 -12.93
N PHE A 117 -11.77 8.19 -13.82
CA PHE A 117 -10.41 8.06 -14.31
C PHE A 117 -9.80 9.37 -14.84
N HIS A 118 -10.53 10.08 -15.71
CA HIS A 118 -10.06 11.30 -16.36
C HIS A 118 -9.85 12.42 -15.34
N ILE A 119 -10.70 12.49 -14.31
CA ILE A 119 -10.54 13.43 -13.18
C ILE A 119 -9.30 13.07 -12.36
N ALA A 120 -9.15 11.78 -12.01
CA ALA A 120 -8.06 11.31 -11.16
C ALA A 120 -6.69 11.43 -11.84
N MET A 121 -6.60 11.09 -13.12
CA MET A 121 -5.36 11.10 -13.91
C MET A 121 -5.09 12.43 -14.61
N LYS A 122 -6.05 13.38 -14.56
CA LYS A 122 -5.97 14.68 -15.25
C LYS A 122 -5.63 14.54 -16.74
N THR A 123 -6.38 13.67 -17.42
CA THR A 123 -6.17 13.31 -18.83
C THR A 123 -7.51 13.26 -19.57
N ASP A 124 -7.46 13.44 -20.89
CA ASP A 124 -8.55 13.22 -21.84
C ASP A 124 -8.42 11.89 -22.59
N LEU A 125 -7.32 11.15 -22.38
CA LEU A 125 -7.11 9.81 -22.92
C LEU A 125 -7.94 8.76 -22.17
N LYS A 126 -8.36 7.71 -22.88
CA LYS A 126 -8.97 6.54 -22.24
C LYS A 126 -7.93 5.77 -21.41
N ALA A 127 -8.38 4.91 -20.50
CA ALA A 127 -7.52 4.21 -19.55
C ALA A 127 -6.40 3.33 -20.16
N PHE A 128 -6.50 2.98 -21.44
CA PHE A 128 -5.52 2.15 -22.15
C PHE A 128 -4.85 2.88 -23.34
N GLU A 129 -5.06 4.19 -23.47
CA GLU A 129 -4.44 5.07 -24.47
C GLU A 129 -3.38 5.95 -23.79
#